data_AF-A0A7C2EZC6-F1
#
_entry.id   AF-A0A7C2EZC6-F1
#
_cell.length_a   1.000
_cell.length_b   1.000
_cell.length_c   1.000
_cell.angle_alpha   90.00
_cell.angle_beta   90.00
_cell.angle_gamma   90.00
#
_symmetry.space_group_name_H-M   'P 1'
#
loop_
_entity.id
_entity.type
_entity.pdbx_description
1 polymer ?
#
loop_
_entity_poly.entity_id
_entity_poly.type
_entity_poly.pdbx_seq_one_letter_code
_entity_poly.pdbx_strand_id
1 'polypeptide(L)'
;MSRHQIANKILSLTNFKYLSSKRGIHAVATLLSIDKPWPQIAEKLGRDRKDLMNIVDETARRRNDIVHRADRTQTDPGGEAQEISYSWSKQAVDTIMHICLALDEVVAARMKELQAESTLAVDAI
;
A
#
# COMPACT_ATOMS: atom_id res chain seq x y z
N MET A 1 -24.83 4.00 3.94
CA MET A 1 -24.38 3.65 2.57
C MET A 1 -25.11 2.39 2.14
N SER A 2 -25.66 2.34 0.92
CA SER A 2 -26.35 1.14 0.43
C SER A 2 -25.35 0.06 0.00
N ARG A 3 -25.74 -1.23 0.06
CA ARG A 3 -24.90 -2.36 -0.37
C ARG A 3 -24.35 -2.19 -1.79
N HIS A 4 -25.11 -1.53 -2.67
CA HIS A 4 -24.72 -1.24 -4.04
C HIS A 4 -23.61 -0.17 -4.13
N GLN A 5 -23.63 0.84 -3.25
CA GLN A 5 -22.56 1.85 -3.18
C GLN A 5 -21.24 1.26 -2.69
N ILE A 6 -21.29 0.32 -1.74
CA ILE A 6 -20.12 -0.39 -1.24
C ILE A 6 -19.54 -1.28 -2.34
N ALA A 7 -20.38 -2.05 -3.04
CA ALA A 7 -19.95 -2.90 -4.16
C ALA A 7 -19.29 -2.08 -5.29
N ASN A 8 -19.86 -0.93 -5.67
CA ASN A 8 -19.27 -0.06 -6.70
C ASN A 8 -17.93 0.54 -6.25
N LYS A 9 -17.77 0.82 -4.95
CA LYS A 9 -16.51 1.34 -4.40
C LYS A 9 -15.43 0.24 -4.37
N ILE A 10 -15.80 -0.97 -3.96
CA ILE A 10 -14.91 -2.15 -4.04
C ILE A 10 -14.51 -2.42 -5.49
N LEU A 11 -15.46 -2.47 -6.43
CA LEU A 11 -15.20 -2.69 -7.86
C LEU A 11 -14.29 -1.61 -8.46
N SER A 12 -14.47 -0.34 -8.05
CA SER A 12 -13.57 0.74 -8.49
C SER A 12 -12.13 0.48 -8.03
N LEU A 13 -11.95 -0.03 -6.81
CA LEU A 13 -10.66 -0.28 -6.17
C LEU A 13 -10.00 -1.60 -6.59
N THR A 14 -10.76 -2.63 -6.94
CA THR A 14 -10.24 -3.88 -7.51
C THR A 14 -9.90 -3.74 -8.99
N ASN A 15 -10.59 -2.86 -9.72
CA ASN A 15 -10.20 -2.47 -11.08
C ASN A 15 -9.02 -1.48 -11.12
N PHE A 16 -8.56 -0.97 -9.97
CA PHE A 16 -7.37 -0.13 -9.90
C PHE A 16 -6.12 -0.97 -10.21
N LYS A 17 -5.51 -0.75 -11.38
CA LYS A 17 -4.20 -1.32 -11.78
C LYS A 17 -3.02 -0.97 -10.85
N TYR A 18 -3.26 -0.30 -9.72
CA TYR A 18 -2.24 0.34 -8.88
C TYR A 18 -2.37 0.01 -7.39
N LEU A 19 -2.89 -1.16 -7.01
CA LEU A 19 -2.91 -1.62 -5.61
C LEU A 19 -1.49 -1.66 -4.99
N SER A 20 -0.46 -1.86 -5.81
CA SER A 20 0.95 -1.82 -5.39
C SER A 20 1.55 -0.41 -5.26
N SER A 21 0.75 0.66 -5.44
CA SER A 21 1.20 2.04 -5.27
C SER A 21 0.89 2.57 -3.88
N LYS A 22 1.48 3.72 -3.51
CA LYS A 22 1.14 4.37 -2.23
C LYS A 22 -0.34 4.74 -2.09
N ARG A 23 -1.02 4.99 -3.22
CA ARG A 23 -2.47 5.23 -3.27
C ARG A 23 -3.28 3.96 -3.08
N GLY A 24 -2.80 2.84 -3.62
CA GLY A 24 -3.40 1.52 -3.43
C GLY A 24 -3.41 1.11 -1.97
N ILE A 25 -2.27 1.21 -1.30
CA ILE A 25 -2.13 0.97 0.15
C ILE A 25 -3.08 1.87 0.94
N HIS A 26 -3.13 3.17 0.61
CA HIS A 26 -4.04 4.09 1.26
C HIS A 26 -5.50 3.66 1.12
N ALA A 27 -5.93 3.35 -0.11
CA ALA A 27 -7.31 3.01 -0.38
C ALA A 27 -7.74 1.71 0.31
N VAL A 28 -6.89 0.69 0.34
CA VAL A 28 -7.17 -0.59 1.03
C VAL A 28 -7.31 -0.36 2.54
N ALA A 29 -6.42 0.42 3.15
CA ALA A 29 -6.53 0.71 4.58
C ALA A 29 -7.79 1.53 4.92
N THR A 30 -8.16 2.50 4.07
CA THR A 30 -9.40 3.28 4.24
C THR A 30 -10.65 2.41 4.10
N LEU A 31 -10.64 1.39 3.24
CA LEU A 31 -11.74 0.40 3.19
C LEU A 31 -11.91 -0.35 4.51
N LEU A 32 -10.83 -0.50 5.27
CA LEU A 32 -10.81 -1.13 6.59
C LEU A 32 -11.00 -0.11 7.72
N SER A 33 -11.51 1.08 7.40
CA SER A 33 -11.77 2.17 8.35
C SER A 33 -10.51 2.64 9.10
N ILE A 34 -9.34 2.56 8.46
CA ILE A 34 -8.09 3.11 8.97
C ILE A 34 -7.89 4.50 8.35
N ASP A 35 -8.04 5.53 9.17
CA ASP A 35 -7.79 6.91 8.76
C ASP A 35 -6.29 7.19 8.69
N LYS A 36 -5.84 7.76 7.56
CA LYS A 36 -4.44 8.18 7.35
C LYS A 36 -3.45 7.05 7.72
N PRO A 37 -3.41 5.95 6.96
CA PRO A 37 -2.55 4.80 7.26
C PRO A 37 -1.05 5.13 7.22
N TRP A 38 -0.63 6.02 6.33
CA TRP A 38 0.79 6.35 6.14
C TRP A 38 1.48 6.92 7.38
N PRO A 39 0.90 7.91 8.11
CA PRO A 39 1.39 8.29 9.42
C PRO A 39 1.55 7.13 10.41
N GLN A 40 0.55 6.24 10.52
CA GLN A 40 0.59 5.12 11.47
C GLN A 40 1.70 4.11 11.11
N ILE A 41 1.85 3.80 9.82
CA ILE A 41 2.92 2.94 9.31
C ILE A 41 4.29 3.56 9.59
N ALA A 42 4.45 4.86 9.32
CA ALA A 42 5.70 5.59 9.52
C ALA A 42 6.12 5.62 11.00
N GLU A 43 5.18 5.92 11.88
CA GLU A 43 5.38 5.89 13.34
C GLU A 43 5.81 4.49 13.80
N LYS A 44 5.09 3.47 13.36
CA LYS A 44 5.37 2.08 13.75
C LYS A 44 6.73 1.57 13.27
N LEU A 45 7.18 2.03 12.10
CA LEU A 45 8.49 1.69 11.56
C LEU A 45 9.61 2.61 12.06
N GLY A 46 9.29 3.71 12.75
CA GLY A 46 10.28 4.72 13.16
C GLY A 46 10.99 5.37 11.96
N ARG A 47 10.30 5.51 10.82
CA ARG A 47 10.88 5.99 9.55
C ARG A 47 10.09 7.16 8.98
N ASP A 48 10.75 7.96 8.14
CA ASP A 48 10.07 9.05 7.45
C ASP A 48 8.99 8.54 6.49
N ARG A 49 7.80 9.16 6.59
CA ARG A 49 6.63 8.81 5.80
C ARG A 49 6.86 9.00 4.29
N LYS A 50 7.47 10.13 3.91
CA LYS A 50 7.66 10.48 2.49
C LYS A 50 8.65 9.53 1.85
N ASP A 51 9.71 9.15 2.56
CA ASP A 51 10.70 8.19 2.08
C ASP A 51 10.09 6.81 1.85
N LEU A 52 9.30 6.30 2.79
CA LEU A 52 8.57 5.03 2.62
C LEU A 52 7.66 5.06 1.38
N MET A 53 6.90 6.14 1.22
CA MET A 53 5.99 6.33 0.07
C MET A 53 6.76 6.41 -1.26
N ASN A 54 7.92 7.06 -1.27
CA ASN A 54 8.76 7.18 -2.46
C ASN A 54 9.34 5.84 -2.88
N ILE A 55 9.85 5.05 -1.92
CA ILE A 55 10.40 3.72 -2.20
C ILE A 55 9.34 2.80 -2.82
N VAL A 56 8.10 2.82 -2.30
CA VAL A 56 6.99 2.03 -2.87
C VAL A 56 6.72 2.44 -4.32
N ASP A 57 6.56 3.74 -4.58
CA ASP A 57 6.25 4.22 -5.93
C ASP A 57 7.40 3.97 -6.91
N GLU A 58 8.64 4.16 -6.48
CA GLU A 58 9.82 3.88 -7.29
C GLU A 58 9.93 2.40 -7.62
N THR A 59 9.75 1.53 -6.64
CA THR A 59 9.80 0.08 -6.85
C THR A 59 8.69 -0.38 -7.79
N ALA A 60 7.47 0.12 -7.62
CA ALA A 60 6.35 -0.20 -8.50
C ALA A 60 6.57 0.29 -9.93
N ARG A 61 7.10 1.52 -10.09
CA ARG A 61 7.46 2.08 -11.39
C ARG A 61 8.55 1.26 -12.07
N ARG A 62 9.64 0.97 -11.37
CA ARG A 62 10.77 0.22 -11.93
C ARG A 62 10.38 -1.22 -12.28
N ARG A 63 9.54 -1.88 -11.47
CA ARG A 63 8.96 -3.18 -11.84
C ARG A 63 8.20 -3.12 -13.16
N ASN A 64 7.46 -2.03 -13.43
CA ASN A 64 6.77 -1.87 -14.70
C ASN A 64 7.73 -1.60 -15.86
N ASP A 65 8.80 -0.85 -15.63
CA ASP A 65 9.85 -0.60 -16.64
C ASP A 65 10.60 -1.90 -16.98
N ILE A 66 10.94 -2.74 -15.99
CA ILE A 66 11.50 -4.09 -16.21
C ILE A 66 10.58 -4.92 -17.13
N VAL A 67 9.30 -5.02 -16.77
CA VAL A 67 8.34 -5.91 -17.47
C VAL A 67 7.99 -5.40 -18.87
N HIS A 68 7.83 -4.08 -19.04
CA HIS A 68 7.27 -3.53 -20.28
C HIS A 68 8.30 -2.83 -21.17
N ARG A 69 9.51 -2.57 -20.68
CA ARG A 69 10.51 -1.74 -21.37
C ARG A 69 11.92 -2.33 -21.32
N ALA A 70 12.08 -3.56 -20.83
CA ALA A 70 13.38 -4.19 -20.57
C ALA A 70 14.25 -3.30 -19.66
N ASP A 71 13.64 -2.76 -18.60
CA ASP A 71 14.24 -1.87 -17.59
C ASP A 71 14.76 -0.52 -18.10
N ARG A 72 14.32 -0.10 -19.30
CA ARG A 72 14.55 1.26 -19.80
C ARG A 72 13.58 2.25 -19.19
N THR A 73 14.08 3.44 -18.88
CA THR A 73 13.27 4.50 -18.27
C THR A 73 12.17 4.99 -19.20
N GLN A 74 11.06 5.47 -18.64
CA GLN A 74 9.97 6.04 -19.45
C GLN A 74 10.34 7.35 -20.12
N THR A 75 11.27 8.10 -19.51
CA THR A 75 11.77 9.38 -20.01
C THR A 75 12.82 9.20 -21.10
N ASP A 76 13.46 8.02 -21.16
CA ASP A 76 14.41 7.66 -22.20
C ASP A 76 14.18 6.21 -22.68
N PRO A 77 13.14 5.97 -23.51
CA PRO A 77 12.80 4.63 -23.97
C PRO A 77 13.83 4.00 -24.91
N GLY A 78 14.70 4.81 -25.52
CA GLY A 78 15.77 4.36 -26.41
C GLY A 78 17.10 4.14 -25.71
N GLY A 79 17.21 4.55 -24.44
CA GLY A 79 18.44 4.46 -23.66
C GLY A 79 18.79 3.04 -23.21
N GLU A 80 19.81 2.98 -22.36
CA GLU A 80 20.30 1.73 -21.79
C GLU A 80 19.38 1.22 -20.68
N ALA A 81 19.44 -0.09 -20.44
CA ALA A 81 18.81 -0.69 -19.28
C ALA A 81 19.43 -0.13 -17.99
N GLN A 82 18.61 0.11 -16.97
CA GLN A 82 19.09 0.59 -15.68
C GLN A 82 19.87 -0.52 -14.94
N GLU A 83 20.91 -0.14 -14.18
CA GLU A 83 21.66 -1.09 -13.36
C GLU A 83 20.80 -1.59 -12.19
N ILE A 84 20.62 -2.91 -12.06
CA ILE A 84 19.96 -3.53 -10.90
C ILE A 84 21.04 -3.98 -9.92
N SER A 85 21.34 -3.14 -8.94
CA SER A 85 22.28 -3.48 -7.88
C SER A 85 21.65 -4.35 -6.79
N TYR A 86 22.48 -5.14 -6.11
CA TYR A 86 22.06 -5.93 -4.95
C TYR A 86 21.50 -5.05 -3.83
N SER A 87 22.16 -3.92 -3.55
CA SER A 87 21.76 -2.99 -2.49
C SER A 87 20.38 -2.38 -2.75
N TRP A 88 20.12 -1.92 -3.98
CA TRP A 88 18.81 -1.40 -4.37
C TRP A 88 17.72 -2.46 -4.21
N SER A 89 17.97 -3.66 -4.75
CA SER A 89 17.02 -4.77 -4.72
C SER A 89 16.64 -5.15 -3.28
N LYS A 90 17.65 -5.29 -2.42
CA LYS A 90 17.47 -5.60 -1.00
C LYS A 90 16.68 -4.50 -0.29
N GLN A 91 17.09 -3.24 -0.44
CA GLN A 91 16.42 -2.11 0.21
C GLN A 91 14.94 -1.99 -0.19
N ALA A 92 14.65 -2.15 -1.48
CA ALA A 92 13.29 -2.06 -2.02
C ALA A 92 12.40 -3.17 -1.45
N VAL A 93 12.85 -4.43 -1.54
CA VAL A 93 12.09 -5.60 -1.07
C VAL A 93 11.90 -5.54 0.45
N ASP A 94 12.96 -5.29 1.21
CA ASP A 94 12.89 -5.22 2.69
C ASP A 94 11.96 -4.08 3.14
N THR A 95 12.01 -2.93 2.48
CA THR A 95 11.13 -1.80 2.83
C THR A 95 9.67 -2.13 2.54
N ILE A 96 9.36 -2.74 1.38
CA ILE A 96 7.99 -3.15 1.06
C ILE A 96 7.48 -4.19 2.06
N MET A 97 8.31 -5.18 2.39
CA MET A 97 7.97 -6.20 3.39
C MET A 97 7.61 -5.57 4.74
N HIS A 98 8.46 -4.66 5.24
CA HIS A 98 8.19 -3.98 6.52
C HIS A 98 6.94 -3.11 6.48
N ILE A 99 6.65 -2.44 5.36
CA ILE A 99 5.39 -1.69 5.18
C ILE A 99 4.18 -2.62 5.27
N CYS A 100 4.22 -3.78 4.59
CA CYS A 100 3.13 -4.76 4.64
C CYS A 100 2.91 -5.29 6.06
N LEU A 101 3.98 -5.64 6.77
CA LEU A 101 3.90 -6.12 8.16
C LEU A 101 3.36 -5.03 9.10
N ALA A 102 3.83 -3.79 8.97
CA ALA A 102 3.33 -2.68 9.78
C ALA A 102 1.85 -2.40 9.52
N LEU A 103 1.42 -2.45 8.25
CA LEU A 103 0.01 -2.28 7.90
C LEU A 103 -0.85 -3.43 8.44
N ASP A 104 -0.37 -4.67 8.35
CA ASP A 104 -1.07 -5.84 8.90
C ASP A 104 -1.34 -5.68 10.40
N GLU A 105 -0.35 -5.22 11.16
CA GLU A 105 -0.54 -4.95 12.59
C GLU A 105 -1.54 -3.82 12.87
N VAL A 106 -1.52 -2.74 12.06
CA VAL A 106 -2.52 -1.66 12.16
C VAL A 106 -3.93 -2.18 11.84
N VAL A 107 -4.07 -3.03 10.82
CA VAL A 107 -5.33 -3.67 10.46
C VAL A 107 -5.80 -4.59 11.57
N ALA A 108 -4.93 -5.43 12.11
CA ALA A 108 -5.25 -6.35 13.20
C ALA A 108 -5.75 -5.60 14.44
N ALA A 109 -5.13 -4.46 14.77
CA ALA A 109 -5.60 -3.60 15.85
C ALA A 109 -7.01 -3.06 15.57
N ARG A 110 -7.24 -2.50 14.37
CA ARG A 110 -8.56 -1.95 14.02
C ARG A 110 -9.65 -3.02 13.97
N MET A 111 -9.34 -4.22 13.51
CA MET A 111 -10.30 -5.33 13.49
C MET A 111 -10.73 -5.75 14.90
N LYS A 112 -9.82 -5.70 15.89
CA LYS A 112 -10.15 -5.96 17.29
C LYS A 112 -11.09 -4.88 17.86
N GLU A 113 -10.83 -3.62 17.55
CA GLU A 113 -11.71 -2.51 17.96
C GLU A 113 -13.10 -2.65 17.36
N LEU A 114 -13.20 -2.92 16.05
CA LEU A 114 -14.48 -3.14 15.37
C LEU A 114 -15.26 -4.33 15.95
N GLN A 115 -14.59 -5.42 16.32
CA GLN A 115 -15.22 -6.55 17.00
C GLN A 115 -15.78 -6.13 18.36
N ALA A 116 -15.00 -5.41 19.17
CA ALA A 116 -15.46 -4.92 20.47
C ALA A 116 -16.65 -3.95 20.35
N GLU A 117 -16.60 -3.00 19.40
CA GLU A 117 -17.70 -2.09 19.09
C GLU A 117 -18.96 -2.86 18.69
N SER A 118 -18.82 -3.93 17.89
CA SER A 118 -19.96 -4.74 17.46
C SER A 118 -20.60 -5.54 18.59
N THR A 119 -19.82 -6.08 19.53
CA THR A 119 -20.33 -6.81 20.69
C THR A 119 -21.10 -5.88 21.63
N LEU A 120 -20.54 -4.70 21.92
CA LEU A 120 -21.21 -3.68 22.75
C LEU A 120 -22.53 -3.19 22.15
N ALA A 121 -22.62 -3.11 20.82
CA ALA A 121 -23.84 -2.72 20.12
C ALA A 121 -24.95 -3.79 20.17
N VAL A 122 -24.59 -5.08 20.28
CA VAL A 122 -25.54 -6.19 20.44
C VAL A 122 -26.07 -6.25 21.88
N ASP A 123 -25.22 -5.97 22.87
CA ASP A 123 -25.60 -5.99 24.29
C ASP A 123 -26.48 -4.79 24.72
N ALA A 124 -26.54 -3.74 23.89
CA ALA A 124 -27.32 -2.53 24.12
C ALA A 124 -28.74 -2.57 23.50
N ILE A 125 -29.14 -3.67 22.86
CA ILE A 125 -30.45 -3.92 22.24
C ILE A 125 -31.19 -4.99 23.03
#